data_AF-A0A0D3LGL5-F1
#
_entry.id   AF-A0A0D3LGL5-F1
#
_cell.length_a   1.000
_cell.length_b   1.000
_cell.length_c   1.000
_cell.angle_alpha   90.00
_cell.angle_beta   90.00
_cell.angle_gamma   90.00
#
_symmetry.space_group_name_H-M   'P 1'
#
loop_
_entity.id
_entity.type
_entity.pdbx_description
1 polymer ?
#
loop_
_entity_poly.entity_id
_entity_poly.type
_entity_poly.pdbx_seq_one_letter_code
_entity_poly.pdbx_strand_id
1 'polypeptide(L)'
;MELVNPGIGLIIWTAITFIIVLLLLRKFAWNPIMEGLRQREDFIDESIRAAENAKAEMANLRAENERLLDDARAERERIIREANVAAKNLIEEAKGEAQKQAQRQLDEARIAINTEKQAALAEVKQQVAKLSLEIAEKLLRRELSNESAQRALVQDYVSNLNVQ
;
A
#
# COMPACT_ATOMS: atom_id res chain seq x y z
N MET A 1 99.99 32.15 48.81
CA MET A 1 98.92 32.10 47.80
C MET A 1 99.52 31.59 46.49
N GLU A 2 99.61 30.28 46.31
CA GLU A 2 100.13 29.67 45.06
C GLU A 2 99.28 28.47 44.62
N LEU A 3 97.99 28.46 44.99
CA LEU A 3 97.05 27.37 44.74
C LEU A 3 96.01 27.68 43.66
N VAL A 4 96.19 28.77 42.91
CA VAL A 4 95.26 29.17 41.83
C VAL A 4 96.05 29.57 40.58
N ASN A 5 96.90 28.66 40.11
CA ASN A 5 97.20 28.61 38.69
C ASN A 5 97.11 27.14 38.29
N PRO A 6 95.97 26.66 37.74
CA PRO A 6 95.91 25.31 37.24
C PRO A 6 97.04 25.17 36.22
N GLY A 7 98.01 24.29 36.51
CA GLY A 7 99.15 24.11 35.63
C GLY A 7 98.66 23.91 34.20
N ILE A 8 99.30 24.56 33.23
CA ILE A 8 98.85 24.61 31.83
C ILE A 8 98.46 23.21 31.29
N GLY A 9 99.12 22.15 31.77
CA GLY A 9 98.76 20.76 31.47
C GLY A 9 97.35 20.31 31.90
N LEU A 10 96.84 20.73 33.07
CA LEU A 10 95.47 20.43 33.52
C LEU A 10 94.43 21.07 32.60
N ILE A 11 94.65 22.33 32.19
CA ILE A 11 93.76 23.05 31.26
C ILE A 11 93.75 22.36 29.89
N ILE A 12 94.91 21.91 29.40
CA ILE A 12 95.01 21.19 28.12
C ILE A 12 94.26 19.85 28.18
N TRP A 13 94.45 19.06 29.23
CA TRP A 13 93.77 17.77 29.38
C TRP A 13 92.26 17.89 29.59
N THR A 14 91.79 18.91 30.32
CA THR A 14 90.36 19.18 30.46
C THR A 14 89.74 19.66 29.15
N ALA A 15 90.44 20.50 28.37
CA ALA A 15 90.00 20.90 27.04
C ALA A 15 89.93 19.72 26.06
N ILE A 16 90.93 18.83 26.05
CA ILE A 16 90.92 17.61 25.24
C ILE A 16 89.74 16.72 25.64
N THR A 17 89.54 16.48 26.94
CA THR A 17 88.42 15.65 27.44
C THR A 17 87.08 16.27 27.09
N PHE A 18 86.94 17.60 27.21
CA PHE A 18 85.74 18.34 26.81
C PHE A 18 85.46 18.20 25.32
N ILE A 19 86.47 18.33 24.46
CA ILE A 19 86.33 18.15 23.01
C ILE A 19 85.92 16.72 22.68
N ILE A 20 86.52 15.70 23.32
CA ILE A 20 86.15 14.30 23.12
C ILE A 20 84.68 14.08 23.49
N VAL A 21 84.24 14.56 24.66
CA VAL A 21 82.84 14.45 25.09
C VAL A 21 81.90 15.22 24.15
N LEU A 22 82.29 16.40 23.69
CA LEU A 22 81.50 17.21 22.75
C LEU A 22 81.33 16.51 21.40
N LEU A 23 82.38 15.86 20.89
CA LEU A 23 82.31 15.07 19.65
C LEU A 23 81.44 13.81 19.83
N LEU A 24 81.54 13.14 20.99
CA LEU A 24 80.67 12.02 21.33
C LEU A 24 79.20 12.47 21.42
N LEU A 25 78.90 13.54 22.15
CA LEU A 25 77.54 14.07 22.24
C LEU A 25 77.00 14.53 20.88
N ARG A 26 77.82 15.19 20.06
CA ARG A 26 77.44 15.58 18.69
C ARG A 26 77.05 14.38 17.84
N LYS A 27 77.78 13.27 17.93
CA LYS A 27 77.49 12.06 17.14
C LYS A 27 76.33 11.24 17.72
N PHE A 28 76.25 11.10 19.04
CA PHE A 28 75.31 10.19 19.71
C PHE A 28 74.00 10.84 20.16
N ALA A 29 74.00 12.11 20.59
CA ALA A 29 72.80 12.77 21.11
C ALA A 29 72.02 13.56 20.03
N TRP A 30 72.69 14.06 18.99
CA TRP A 30 72.03 14.88 17.96
C TRP A 30 71.00 14.10 17.13
N ASN A 31 71.35 12.88 16.72
CA ASN A 31 70.47 12.00 15.95
C ASN A 31 69.15 11.67 16.66
N PRO A 32 69.15 11.12 17.90
CA PRO A 32 67.89 10.78 18.59
C PRO A 32 67.02 12.00 18.93
N ILE A 33 67.62 13.17 19.18
CA ILE A 33 66.87 14.41 19.42
C ILE A 33 66.15 14.86 18.16
N MET A 34 66.85 14.85 17.02
CA MET A 34 66.25 15.23 15.73
C MET A 34 65.18 14.25 15.29
N GLU A 35 65.40 12.95 15.52
CA GLU A 35 64.42 11.90 15.23
C GLU A 35 63.15 12.07 16.06
N GLY A 36 63.27 12.31 17.37
CA GLY A 36 62.11 12.57 18.23
C GLY A 36 61.33 13.83 17.84
N LEU A 37 62.02 14.86 17.34
CA LEU A 37 61.37 16.08 16.85
C LEU A 37 60.62 15.83 15.53
N ARG A 38 61.24 15.13 14.58
CA ARG A 38 60.61 14.72 13.31
C ARG A 38 59.39 13.84 13.54
N GLN A 39 59.51 12.82 14.39
CA GLN A 39 58.40 11.94 14.73
C GLN A 39 57.22 12.71 15.35
N ARG A 40 57.51 13.72 16.18
CA ARG A 40 56.49 14.59 16.73
C ARG A 40 55.83 15.48 15.68
N GLU A 41 56.62 16.04 14.77
CA GLU A 41 56.14 16.84 13.64
C GLU A 41 55.22 16.00 12.75
N ASP A 42 55.69 14.83 12.30
CA ASP A 42 54.95 13.90 11.47
C ASP A 42 53.64 13.45 12.14
N PHE A 43 53.67 13.14 13.45
CA PHE A 43 52.47 12.77 14.20
C PHE A 43 51.45 13.90 14.28
N ILE A 44 51.90 15.14 14.48
CA ILE A 44 51.00 16.31 14.53
C ILE A 44 50.38 16.54 13.14
N ASP A 45 51.19 16.49 12.08
CA ASP A 45 50.72 16.66 10.71
C ASP A 45 49.71 15.57 10.32
N GLU A 46 50.00 14.31 10.63
CA GLU A 46 49.08 13.19 10.41
C GLU A 46 47.78 13.38 11.18
N SER A 47 47.86 13.76 12.46
CA SER A 47 46.68 13.97 13.30
C SER A 47 45.80 15.12 12.79
N ILE A 48 46.40 16.21 12.32
CA ILE A 48 45.67 17.34 11.73
C ILE A 48 45.01 16.91 10.43
N ARG A 49 45.73 16.24 9.53
CA ARG A 49 45.17 15.73 8.27
C ARG A 49 44.04 14.75 8.51
N ALA A 50 44.18 13.84 9.47
CA ALA A 50 43.12 12.91 9.84
C ALA A 50 41.88 13.65 10.37
N ALA A 51 42.06 14.67 11.21
CA ALA A 51 40.95 15.48 11.71
C ALA A 51 40.25 16.28 10.60
N GLU A 52 41.00 16.85 9.66
CA GLU A 52 40.45 17.55 8.49
C GLU A 52 39.65 16.61 7.59
N ASN A 53 40.21 15.44 7.28
CA ASN A 53 39.54 14.41 6.49
C ASN A 53 38.25 13.92 7.17
N ALA A 54 38.30 13.63 8.47
CA ALA A 54 37.12 13.23 9.23
C ALA A 54 36.04 14.32 9.21
N LYS A 55 36.43 15.59 9.34
CA LYS A 55 35.49 16.72 9.25
C LYS A 55 34.86 16.85 7.86
N ALA A 56 35.65 16.67 6.81
CA ALA A 56 35.15 16.69 5.43
C ALA A 56 34.20 15.52 5.16
N GLU A 57 34.55 14.31 5.60
CA GLU A 57 33.70 13.13 5.48
C GLU A 57 32.38 13.30 6.26
N MET A 58 32.44 13.82 7.48
CA MET A 58 31.24 14.14 8.26
C MET A 58 30.34 15.17 7.56
N ALA A 59 30.92 16.19 6.91
CA ALA A 59 30.15 17.18 6.16
C ALA A 59 29.47 16.54 4.93
N ASN A 60 30.19 15.68 4.20
CA ASN A 60 29.65 14.95 3.07
C ASN A 60 28.53 13.99 3.49
N LEU A 61 28.74 13.22 4.56
CA LEU A 61 27.73 12.31 5.12
C LEU A 61 26.48 13.07 5.57
N ARG A 62 26.63 14.26 6.17
CA ARG A 62 25.46 15.09 6.53
C ARG A 62 24.70 15.56 5.31
N ALA A 63 25.39 16.06 4.30
CA ALA A 63 24.76 16.50 3.05
C ALA A 63 24.05 15.34 2.34
N GLU A 64 24.66 14.15 2.31
CA GLU A 64 24.05 12.95 1.75
C GLU A 64 22.82 12.50 2.54
N ASN A 65 22.88 12.50 3.87
CA ASN A 65 21.73 12.19 4.72
C ASN A 65 20.57 13.19 4.51
N GLU A 66 20.87 14.49 4.41
CA GLU A 66 19.86 15.50 4.14
C GLU A 66 19.19 15.26 2.78
N ARG A 67 19.98 14.97 1.74
CA ARG A 67 19.43 14.61 0.42
C ARG A 67 18.57 13.36 0.46
N LEU A 68 19.04 12.31 1.14
CA LEU A 68 18.30 11.06 1.28
C LEU A 68 16.98 11.25 2.04
N LEU A 69 16.97 12.11 3.07
CA LEU A 69 15.75 12.48 3.79
C LEU A 69 14.76 13.23 2.91
N ASP A 70 15.23 14.16 2.09
CA ASP A 70 14.37 14.91 1.18
C ASP A 70 13.83 14.03 0.05
N ASP A 71 14.66 13.14 -0.52
CA ASP A 71 14.22 12.14 -1.50
C ASP A 71 13.18 11.19 -0.89
N ALA A 72 13.40 10.71 0.34
CA ALA A 72 12.44 9.86 1.05
C ALA A 72 11.11 10.59 1.32
N ARG A 73 11.15 11.89 1.63
CA ARG A 73 9.94 12.72 1.77
C ARG A 73 9.21 12.88 0.44
N ALA A 74 9.93 13.18 -0.63
CA ALA A 74 9.35 13.32 -1.96
C ALA A 74 8.69 12.02 -2.43
N GLU A 75 9.35 10.89 -2.19
CA GLU A 75 8.83 9.55 -2.50
C GLU A 75 7.59 9.22 -1.67
N ARG A 76 7.62 9.48 -0.37
CA ARG A 76 6.45 9.30 0.51
C ARG A 76 5.25 10.10 -0.01
N GLU A 77 5.46 11.36 -0.34
CA GLU A 77 4.41 12.23 -0.86
C GLU A 77 3.88 11.73 -2.22
N ARG A 78 4.75 11.16 -3.07
CA ARG A 78 4.32 10.50 -4.31
C ARG A 78 3.44 9.29 -4.03
N ILE A 79 3.87 8.38 -3.15
CA ILE A 79 3.12 7.19 -2.77
C ILE A 79 1.74 7.56 -2.21
N ILE A 80 1.67 8.58 -1.33
CA ILE A 80 0.39 9.04 -0.76
C ILE A 80 -0.53 9.60 -1.84
N ARG A 81 -0.01 10.38 -2.80
CA ARG A 81 -0.81 10.90 -3.92
C ARG A 81 -1.34 9.77 -4.80
N GLU A 82 -0.49 8.82 -5.17
CA GLU A 82 -0.86 7.66 -5.99
C GLU A 82 -1.91 6.80 -5.28
N ALA A 83 -1.74 6.53 -3.99
CA ALA A 83 -2.71 5.80 -3.18
C ALA A 83 -4.08 6.50 -3.14
N ASN A 84 -4.09 7.83 -2.98
CA ASN A 84 -5.33 8.60 -2.99
C ASN A 84 -6.04 8.58 -4.35
N VAL A 85 -5.27 8.64 -5.45
CA VAL A 85 -5.83 8.53 -6.81
C VAL A 85 -6.39 7.12 -7.04
N ALA A 86 -5.65 6.08 -6.68
CA ALA A 86 -6.09 4.70 -6.79
C ALA A 86 -7.36 4.44 -5.96
N ALA A 87 -7.41 4.95 -4.72
CA ALA A 87 -8.59 4.84 -3.86
C ALA A 87 -9.81 5.52 -4.48
N LYS A 88 -9.65 6.73 -5.03
CA LYS A 88 -10.75 7.44 -5.72
C LYS A 88 -11.23 6.66 -6.94
N ASN A 89 -10.33 6.15 -7.77
CA ASN A 89 -10.68 5.36 -8.95
C ASN A 89 -11.43 4.08 -8.54
N LEU A 90 -10.97 3.39 -7.50
CA LEU A 90 -11.63 2.19 -6.96
C LEU A 90 -13.05 2.50 -6.48
N ILE A 91 -13.25 3.63 -5.79
CA ILE A 91 -14.58 4.04 -5.32
C ILE A 91 -15.51 4.33 -6.51
N GLU A 92 -15.02 5.04 -7.54
CA GLU A 92 -15.83 5.34 -8.72
C GLU A 92 -16.15 4.08 -9.54
N GLU A 93 -15.20 3.17 -9.69
CA GLU A 93 -15.42 1.86 -10.32
C GLU A 93 -16.45 1.04 -9.54
N ALA A 94 -16.30 0.94 -8.21
CA ALA A 94 -17.23 0.21 -7.34
C ALA A 94 -18.65 0.81 -7.41
N LYS A 95 -18.79 2.14 -7.42
CA LYS A 95 -20.09 2.80 -7.61
C LYS A 95 -20.68 2.48 -8.99
N GLY A 96 -19.88 2.53 -10.04
CA GLY A 96 -20.31 2.20 -11.39
C GLY A 96 -20.83 0.76 -11.51
N GLU A 97 -20.09 -0.20 -10.95
CA GLU A 97 -20.52 -1.60 -10.92
C GLU A 97 -21.75 -1.81 -10.03
N ALA A 98 -21.83 -1.15 -8.87
CA ALA A 98 -23.01 -1.21 -8.01
C ALA A 98 -24.27 -0.67 -8.72
N GLN A 99 -24.15 0.42 -9.46
CA GLN A 99 -25.26 0.97 -10.25
C GLN A 99 -25.70 0.01 -11.36
N LYS A 100 -24.75 -0.63 -12.07
CA LYS A 100 -25.07 -1.64 -13.08
C LYS A 100 -25.78 -2.85 -12.48
N GLN A 101 -25.30 -3.33 -11.33
CA GLN A 101 -25.92 -4.46 -10.63
C GLN A 101 -27.33 -4.11 -10.13
N ALA A 102 -27.51 -2.91 -9.56
CA ALA A 102 -28.82 -2.43 -9.13
C ALA A 102 -29.80 -2.33 -10.31
N GLN A 103 -29.35 -1.81 -11.46
CA GLN A 103 -30.19 -1.74 -12.65
C GLN A 103 -30.58 -3.13 -13.16
N ARG A 104 -29.63 -4.08 -13.23
CA ARG A 104 -29.93 -5.48 -13.59
C ARG A 104 -30.96 -6.10 -12.65
N GLN A 105 -30.79 -5.91 -11.34
CA GLN A 105 -31.72 -6.45 -10.35
C GLN A 105 -33.13 -5.84 -10.48
N LEU A 106 -33.22 -4.54 -10.79
CA LEU A 106 -34.51 -3.89 -11.08
C LEU A 106 -35.17 -4.45 -12.34
N ASP A 107 -34.39 -4.69 -13.39
CA ASP A 107 -34.90 -5.24 -14.64
C ASP A 107 -35.39 -6.69 -14.45
N GLU A 108 -34.63 -7.51 -13.74
CA GLU A 108 -35.04 -8.86 -13.33
C GLU A 108 -36.32 -8.84 -12.48
N ALA A 109 -36.40 -7.94 -11.49
CA ALA A 109 -37.60 -7.78 -10.67
C ALA A 109 -38.82 -7.38 -11.50
N ARG A 110 -38.67 -6.48 -12.49
CA ARG A 110 -39.76 -6.10 -13.41
C ARG A 110 -40.23 -7.28 -14.26
N ILE A 111 -39.30 -8.11 -14.74
CA ILE A 111 -39.64 -9.33 -15.49
C ILE A 111 -40.41 -10.31 -14.60
N ALA A 112 -39.95 -10.53 -13.37
CA ALA A 112 -40.63 -11.38 -12.40
C ALA A 112 -42.04 -10.87 -12.08
N ILE A 113 -42.20 -9.58 -11.80
CA ILE A 113 -43.51 -8.95 -11.54
C ILE A 113 -44.47 -9.12 -12.73
N ASN A 114 -43.99 -8.93 -13.96
CA ASN A 114 -44.83 -9.11 -15.14
C ASN A 114 -45.26 -10.57 -15.31
N THR A 115 -44.36 -11.51 -15.04
CA THR A 115 -44.66 -12.95 -15.09
C THR A 115 -45.70 -13.32 -14.03
N GLU A 116 -45.52 -12.87 -12.79
CA GLU A 116 -46.48 -13.10 -11.70
C GLU A 116 -47.85 -12.46 -12.00
N LYS A 117 -47.86 -11.25 -12.57
CA LYS A 117 -49.11 -10.59 -12.97
C LYS A 117 -49.85 -11.41 -14.03
N GLN A 118 -49.14 -11.98 -15.00
CA GLN A 118 -49.75 -12.86 -16.00
C GLN A 118 -50.31 -14.14 -15.37
N ALA A 119 -49.57 -14.75 -14.44
CA ALA A 119 -50.03 -15.92 -13.69
C ALA A 119 -51.29 -15.61 -12.86
N ALA A 120 -51.30 -14.50 -12.13
CA ALA A 120 -52.46 -14.06 -11.35
C ALA A 120 -53.67 -13.76 -12.24
N LEU A 121 -53.49 -13.14 -13.41
CA LEU A 121 -54.57 -12.92 -14.36
C LEU A 121 -55.12 -14.24 -14.93
N ALA A 122 -54.26 -15.23 -15.17
CA ALA A 122 -54.70 -16.56 -15.60
C ALA A 122 -55.52 -17.26 -14.49
N GLU A 123 -55.08 -17.17 -13.24
CA GLU A 123 -55.80 -17.71 -12.09
C GLU A 123 -57.17 -17.06 -11.92
N VAL A 124 -57.26 -15.73 -12.01
CA VAL A 124 -58.53 -14.99 -11.96
C VAL A 124 -59.47 -15.44 -13.08
N LYS A 125 -58.99 -15.58 -14.31
CA LYS A 125 -59.80 -16.09 -15.43
C LYS A 125 -60.34 -17.49 -15.16
N GLN A 126 -59.54 -18.36 -14.57
CA GLN A 126 -59.95 -19.72 -14.21
C GLN A 126 -61.02 -19.70 -13.09
N GLN A 127 -60.86 -18.85 -12.08
CA GLN A 127 -61.86 -18.69 -11.01
C GLN A 127 -63.18 -18.15 -11.57
N VAL A 128 -63.14 -17.16 -12.46
CA VAL A 128 -64.33 -16.61 -13.12
C VAL A 128 -65.03 -17.67 -13.96
N ALA A 129 -64.29 -18.43 -14.77
CA ALA A 129 -64.85 -19.53 -15.57
C ALA A 129 -65.56 -20.58 -14.70
N LYS A 130 -64.94 -20.94 -13.56
CA LYS A 130 -65.54 -21.87 -12.59
C LYS A 130 -66.84 -21.30 -12.00
N LEU A 131 -66.84 -20.04 -11.57
CA LEU A 131 -68.02 -19.39 -11.02
C LEU A 131 -69.14 -19.27 -12.07
N SER A 132 -68.81 -18.93 -13.32
CA SER A 132 -69.77 -18.89 -14.41
C SER A 132 -70.40 -20.27 -14.67
N LEU A 133 -69.61 -21.35 -14.61
CA LEU A 133 -70.12 -22.71 -14.76
C LEU A 133 -71.03 -23.10 -13.59
N GLU A 134 -70.68 -22.76 -12.35
CA GLU A 134 -71.53 -23.00 -11.17
C GLU A 134 -72.87 -22.25 -11.25
N ILE A 135 -72.86 -21.00 -11.74
CA ILE A 135 -74.08 -20.22 -11.97
C ILE A 135 -74.93 -20.85 -13.09
N ALA A 136 -74.31 -21.22 -14.21
CA ALA A 136 -74.99 -21.88 -15.31
C ALA A 136 -75.61 -23.22 -14.88
N GLU A 137 -74.89 -24.02 -14.08
CA GLU A 137 -75.40 -25.27 -13.52
C GLU A 137 -76.62 -25.02 -12.60
N LYS A 138 -76.53 -24.04 -11.70
CA LYS A 138 -77.66 -23.67 -10.81
C LYS A 138 -78.88 -23.19 -11.60
N LEU A 139 -78.68 -22.35 -12.62
CA LEU A 139 -79.77 -21.85 -13.46
C LEU A 139 -80.40 -22.99 -14.26
N LEU A 140 -79.59 -23.85 -14.88
CA LEU A 140 -80.06 -25.02 -15.63
C LEU A 140 -80.84 -25.98 -14.74
N ARG A 141 -80.35 -26.29 -13.53
CA ARG A 141 -81.07 -27.09 -12.53
C ARG A 141 -82.42 -26.47 -12.15
N ARG A 142 -82.49 -25.14 -12.07
CA ARG A 142 -83.74 -24.42 -11.78
C ARG A 142 -84.71 -24.49 -12.95
N GLU A 143 -84.28 -24.28 -14.19
CA GLU A 143 -85.18 -24.34 -15.36
C GLU A 143 -85.61 -25.78 -15.72
N LEU A 144 -84.76 -26.78 -15.47
CA LEU A 144 -85.09 -28.20 -15.62
C LEU A 144 -85.83 -28.80 -14.41
N SER A 145 -86.28 -27.97 -13.46
CA SER A 145 -87.10 -28.43 -12.33
C SER A 145 -88.54 -28.77 -12.72
N ASN A 146 -88.98 -28.36 -13.92
CA ASN A 146 -90.30 -28.65 -14.45
C ASN A 146 -90.26 -29.89 -15.37
N GLU A 147 -91.22 -30.82 -15.22
CA GLU A 147 -91.23 -32.11 -15.92
C GLU A 147 -91.36 -31.96 -17.45
N SER A 148 -92.04 -30.89 -17.90
CA SER A 148 -92.19 -30.56 -19.31
C SER A 148 -90.87 -30.14 -19.97
N ALA A 149 -90.02 -29.41 -19.26
CA ALA A 149 -88.72 -28.94 -19.75
C ALA A 149 -87.71 -30.10 -19.87
N GLN A 150 -87.74 -31.07 -18.94
CA GLN A 150 -86.93 -32.30 -19.05
C GLN A 150 -87.34 -33.15 -20.25
N ARG A 151 -88.64 -33.35 -20.48
CA ARG A 151 -89.13 -34.12 -21.64
C ARG A 151 -88.75 -33.45 -22.97
N ALA A 152 -88.82 -32.12 -23.06
CA ALA A 152 -88.39 -31.37 -24.23
C ALA A 152 -86.88 -31.52 -24.50
N LEU A 153 -86.05 -31.50 -23.46
CA LEU A 153 -84.60 -31.72 -23.58
C LEU A 153 -84.27 -33.14 -24.08
N VAL A 154 -84.92 -34.18 -23.54
CA VAL A 154 -84.73 -35.57 -24.01
C VAL A 154 -85.14 -35.71 -25.46
N GLN A 155 -86.26 -35.10 -25.86
CA GLN A 155 -86.74 -35.15 -27.24
C GLN A 155 -85.80 -34.42 -28.20
N ASP A 156 -85.19 -33.31 -27.80
CA ASP A 156 -84.19 -32.58 -28.59
C ASP A 156 -82.86 -33.35 -28.73
N TYR A 157 -82.39 -34.02 -27.67
CA TYR A 157 -81.21 -34.91 -27.76
C TYR A 157 -81.45 -36.10 -28.68
N VAL A 158 -82.61 -36.75 -28.57
CA VAL A 158 -83.00 -37.87 -29.45
C VAL A 158 -83.17 -37.39 -30.90
N SER A 159 -83.68 -36.18 -31.10
CA SER A 159 -83.79 -35.56 -32.42
C SER A 159 -82.42 -35.25 -33.02
N ASN A 160 -81.49 -34.63 -32.29
CA ASN A 160 -80.14 -34.35 -32.77
C ASN A 160 -79.30 -35.62 -33.03
N LEU A 161 -79.53 -36.70 -32.29
CA LEU A 161 -78.90 -38.01 -32.55
C LEU A 161 -79.48 -38.71 -33.79
N ASN A 162 -80.71 -38.41 -34.18
CA ASN A 162 -81.33 -38.92 -35.41
C ASN A 162 -81.04 -38.05 -36.65
N VAL A 163 -80.22 -37.01 -36.53
CA VAL A 163 -79.82 -36.11 -37.63
C VAL A 163 -78.30 -36.23 -37.95
N GLN A 164 -77.67 -37.33 -37.53
CA GLN A 164 -76.39 -37.80 -38.08
C GLN A 164 -76.57 -39.11 -38.86
#